data_AF-A0A9N9FYN9-F1
#
_entry.id   AF-A0A9N9FYN9-F1
#
_cell.length_a   1.000
_cell.length_b   1.000
_cell.length_c   1.000
_cell.angle_alpha   90.00
_cell.angle_beta   90.00
_cell.angle_gamma   90.00
#
_symmetry.space_group_name_H-M   'P 1'
#
loop_
_entity.id
_entity.type
_entity.pdbx_description
1 polymer ?
#
loop_
_entity_poly.entity_id
_entity_poly.type
_entity_poly.pdbx_seq_one_letter_code
_entity_poly.pdbx_strand_id
1 'polypeptide(L)'
;MIQKTKFAVILVAFSLFFTCFTNASPFELTSRVIGAVGCISFKEHNHEYSDCVVGEIHICELKLDTCKVTGQFNQGFKEGCKYEYQVEGCDKKEIPCGMICAPGTLAFEFYVKAKLHEYFGRHVKIYENGKCIAEACIDKV
;
A
#
# COMPACT_ATOMS: atom_id res chain seq x y z
N MET A 1 -30.19 -44.76 -36.74
CA MET A 1 -29.68 -43.52 -37.37
C MET A 1 -29.70 -42.31 -36.44
N ILE A 2 -30.78 -42.07 -35.69
CA ILE A 2 -30.97 -40.88 -34.82
C ILE A 2 -29.90 -40.70 -33.73
N GLN A 3 -29.35 -41.80 -33.18
CA GLN A 3 -28.35 -41.74 -32.10
C GLN A 3 -26.97 -41.23 -32.58
N LYS A 4 -26.57 -41.54 -33.83
CA LYS A 4 -25.30 -41.07 -34.42
C LYS A 4 -25.33 -39.57 -34.69
N THR A 5 -26.49 -39.05 -35.10
CA THR A 5 -26.69 -37.62 -35.37
C THR A 5 -26.61 -36.79 -34.09
N LYS A 6 -27.19 -37.27 -32.97
CA LYS A 6 -27.11 -36.58 -31.67
C LYS A 6 -25.67 -36.47 -31.15
N PHE A 7 -24.86 -37.50 -31.35
CA PHE A 7 -23.46 -37.50 -30.91
C PHE A 7 -22.61 -36.48 -31.69
N ALA A 8 -22.81 -36.38 -33.01
CA ALA A 8 -22.12 -35.41 -33.85
C ALA A 8 -22.49 -33.96 -33.47
N VAL A 9 -23.76 -33.70 -33.16
CA VAL A 9 -24.23 -32.37 -32.72
C VAL A 9 -23.60 -31.98 -31.38
N ILE A 10 -23.51 -32.91 -30.42
CA ILE A 10 -22.85 -32.67 -29.14
C ILE A 10 -21.36 -32.37 -29.35
N LEU A 11 -20.68 -33.09 -30.23
CA LEU A 11 -19.25 -32.92 -30.48
C LEU A 11 -18.94 -31.56 -31.12
N VAL A 12 -19.79 -31.10 -32.05
CA VAL A 12 -19.71 -29.77 -32.67
C VAL A 12 -20.03 -28.67 -31.66
N ALA A 13 -21.01 -28.87 -30.78
CA ALA A 13 -21.31 -27.92 -29.71
C ALA A 13 -20.14 -27.79 -28.73
N PHE A 14 -19.49 -28.90 -28.36
CA PHE A 14 -18.31 -28.88 -27.49
C PHE A 14 -17.11 -28.21 -28.15
N SER A 15 -16.83 -28.47 -29.43
CA SER A 15 -15.70 -27.85 -30.13
C SER A 15 -15.88 -26.33 -30.29
N LEU A 16 -17.11 -25.86 -30.56
CA LEU A 16 -17.44 -24.44 -30.56
C LEU A 16 -17.27 -23.82 -29.18
N PHE A 17 -17.68 -24.52 -28.11
CA PHE A 17 -17.50 -24.06 -26.73
C PHE A 17 -16.03 -23.87 -26.38
N PHE A 18 -15.17 -24.84 -26.72
CA PHE A 18 -13.72 -24.74 -26.48
C PHE A 18 -13.06 -23.63 -27.30
N THR A 19 -13.50 -23.42 -28.55
CA THR A 19 -12.94 -22.37 -29.42
C THR A 19 -13.37 -20.96 -28.96
N CYS A 20 -14.58 -20.81 -28.43
CA CYS A 20 -15.06 -19.55 -27.86
C CYS A 20 -14.39 -19.22 -26.52
N PHE A 21 -14.10 -20.21 -25.67
CA PHE A 21 -13.35 -19.98 -24.41
C PHE A 21 -11.87 -19.68 -24.64
N THR A 22 -11.27 -20.21 -25.71
CA THR A 22 -9.86 -19.95 -26.06
C THR A 22 -9.66 -18.67 -26.88
N ASN A 23 -10.71 -18.15 -27.52
CA ASN A 23 -10.72 -16.83 -28.19
C ASN A 23 -11.30 -15.70 -27.32
N ALA A 24 -11.59 -15.95 -26.03
CA ALA A 24 -11.64 -14.84 -25.09
C ALA A 24 -10.25 -14.19 -25.15
N SER A 25 -10.18 -13.01 -25.75
CA SER A 25 -9.02 -12.13 -25.89
C SER A 25 -8.01 -12.37 -24.78
N PRO A 26 -6.69 -12.35 -25.05
CA PRO A 26 -5.70 -12.48 -23.99
C PRO A 26 -6.09 -11.46 -22.94
N PHE A 27 -6.61 -11.95 -21.81
CA PHE A 27 -6.76 -11.12 -20.64
C PHE A 27 -5.35 -10.61 -20.46
N GLU A 28 -5.14 -9.30 -20.57
CA GLU A 28 -3.86 -8.69 -20.25
C GLU A 28 -3.64 -8.95 -18.76
N LEU A 29 -3.23 -10.18 -18.43
CA LEU A 29 -2.35 -10.52 -17.34
C LEU A 29 -1.04 -9.83 -17.69
N THR A 30 -1.05 -8.50 -17.64
CA THR A 30 0.15 -7.79 -17.20
C THR A 30 0.50 -8.49 -15.90
N SER A 31 1.49 -9.36 -15.97
CA SER A 31 2.07 -10.03 -14.82
C SER A 31 2.54 -8.91 -13.92
N ARG A 32 1.67 -8.49 -13.01
CA ARG A 32 2.07 -7.54 -12.01
C ARG A 32 2.99 -8.31 -11.12
N VAL A 33 4.25 -7.92 -11.13
CA VAL A 33 5.25 -8.44 -10.20
C VAL A 33 4.79 -7.99 -8.81
N ILE A 34 4.06 -8.86 -8.12
CA ILE A 34 3.76 -8.73 -6.70
C ILE A 34 5.12 -8.70 -5.98
N GLY A 35 5.23 -7.83 -4.97
CA GLY A 35 6.48 -7.61 -4.25
C GLY A 35 7.11 -6.25 -4.51
N ALA A 36 6.33 -5.26 -4.94
CA ALA A 36 6.77 -3.88 -4.90
C ALA A 36 7.13 -3.47 -3.46
N VAL A 37 8.22 -2.74 -3.31
CA VAL A 37 8.68 -2.20 -2.03
C VAL A 37 8.70 -0.69 -2.11
N GLY A 38 8.14 -0.04 -1.09
CA GLY A 38 8.18 1.39 -0.89
C GLY A 38 8.90 1.73 0.40
N CYS A 39 9.60 2.85 0.38
CA CYS A 39 10.26 3.42 1.55
C CYS A 39 9.82 4.87 1.71
N ILE A 40 9.56 5.27 2.95
CA ILE A 40 9.36 6.65 3.35
C ILE A 40 10.44 6.95 4.38
N SER A 41 11.36 7.84 4.05
CA SER A 41 12.46 8.22 4.94
C SER A 41 12.24 9.66 5.39
N PHE A 42 11.90 9.85 6.66
CA PHE A 42 11.88 11.15 7.30
C PHE A 42 13.29 11.45 7.77
N LYS A 43 14.01 12.21 6.95
CA LYS A 43 15.35 12.72 7.27
C LYS A 43 15.21 14.11 7.84
N GLU A 44 16.12 14.49 8.71
CA GLU A 44 16.22 15.82 9.31
C GLU A 44 16.43 16.89 8.21
N HIS A 45 15.34 17.32 7.59
CA HIS A 45 15.34 18.27 6.51
C HIS A 45 14.18 19.23 6.77
N ASN A 46 14.41 20.17 7.68
CA ASN A 46 14.01 21.57 7.58
C ASN A 46 14.24 22.25 8.94
N HIS A 47 15.11 23.25 8.97
CA HIS A 47 15.37 24.11 10.14
C HIS A 47 14.14 24.97 10.56
N GLU A 48 12.99 24.80 9.90
CA GLU A 48 11.76 25.55 10.16
C GLU A 48 10.89 24.93 11.27
N TYR A 49 11.10 23.65 11.58
CA TYR A 49 10.36 22.92 12.61
C TYR A 49 11.33 22.57 13.76
N SER A 50 11.05 23.05 14.97
CA SER A 50 11.92 22.83 16.14
C SER A 50 12.03 21.37 16.60
N ASP A 51 11.21 20.48 16.04
CA ASP A 51 11.12 19.07 16.39
C ASP A 51 11.09 18.24 15.11
N CYS A 52 12.28 17.93 14.59
CA CYS A 52 12.42 17.12 13.38
C CYS A 52 11.97 15.68 13.67
N VAL A 53 10.95 15.21 12.94
CA VAL A 53 10.62 13.78 12.93
C VAL A 53 11.68 13.04 12.14
N VAL A 54 12.28 12.03 12.77
CA VAL A 54 13.30 11.18 12.14
C VAL A 54 12.87 9.73 12.25
N GLY A 55 12.82 9.02 11.13
CA GLY A 55 12.38 7.64 11.09
C GLY A 55 12.13 7.13 9.69
N GLU A 56 11.89 5.83 9.58
CA GLU A 56 11.64 5.17 8.30
C GLU A 56 10.41 4.28 8.37
N ILE A 57 9.68 4.24 7.27
CA ILE A 57 8.55 3.35 7.04
C ILE A 57 8.82 2.56 5.77
N HIS A 58 8.76 1.25 5.87
CA HIS A 58 8.81 0.32 4.75
C HIS A 58 7.41 -0.23 4.48
N ILE A 59 7.04 -0.26 3.20
CA ILE A 59 5.78 -0.81 2.73
C ILE A 59 6.09 -1.91 1.72
N CYS A 60 5.70 -3.14 2.02
CA CYS A 60 5.93 -4.29 1.15
C CYS A 60 4.59 -4.84 0.66
N GLU A 61 4.41 -4.92 -0.65
CA GLU A 61 3.25 -5.54 -1.27
C GLU A 61 3.34 -7.07 -1.15
N LEU A 62 2.49 -7.67 -0.31
CA LEU A 62 2.46 -9.12 -0.10
C LEU A 62 1.56 -9.84 -1.11
N LYS A 63 0.48 -9.16 -1.52
CA LYS A 63 -0.51 -9.60 -2.51
C LYS A 63 -1.01 -8.37 -3.28
N LEU A 64 -1.70 -8.60 -4.39
CA LEU A 64 -2.24 -7.58 -5.30
C LEU A 64 -2.95 -6.37 -4.65
N ASP A 65 -3.48 -6.51 -3.44
CA ASP A 65 -4.22 -5.47 -2.72
C ASP A 65 -3.88 -5.41 -1.22
N THR A 66 -2.79 -6.05 -0.80
CA THR A 66 -2.42 -6.14 0.62
C THR A 66 -0.96 -5.76 0.81
N CYS A 67 -0.73 -4.70 1.58
CA CYS A 67 0.60 -4.26 1.94
C CYS A 67 0.87 -4.48 3.43
N LYS A 68 2.07 -4.96 3.74
CA LYS A 68 2.63 -4.92 5.08
C LYS A 68 3.37 -3.61 5.27
N VAL A 69 3.01 -2.86 6.30
CA VAL A 69 3.66 -1.61 6.69
C VAL A 69 4.45 -1.87 7.96
N THR A 70 5.73 -1.55 7.93
CA THR A 70 6.62 -1.63 9.09
C THR A 70 7.41 -0.35 9.23
N GLY A 71 7.71 0.09 10.44
CA GLY A 71 8.53 1.28 10.62
C GLY A 71 8.81 1.59 12.07
N GLN A 72 9.57 2.67 12.26
CA GLN A 72 9.85 3.24 13.56
C GLN A 72 10.28 4.70 13.38
N PHE A 73 9.83 5.55 14.31
CA PHE A 73 10.39 6.89 14.47
C PHE A 73 11.31 6.93 15.68
N ASN A 74 12.49 7.51 15.50
CA ASN A 74 13.52 7.64 16.53
C ASN A 74 13.46 9.02 17.22
N GLN A 75 12.82 10.02 16.58
CA GLN A 75 12.75 11.39 17.08
C GLN A 75 11.46 12.09 16.59
N GLY A 76 11.09 13.18 17.26
CA GLY A 76 10.00 14.09 16.86
C GLY A 76 8.67 13.86 17.57
N PHE A 77 8.64 12.99 18.59
CA PHE A 77 7.44 12.68 19.36
C PHE A 77 7.61 13.00 20.85
N LYS A 78 6.57 13.57 21.45
CA LYS A 78 6.49 14.02 22.85
C LYS A 78 5.30 13.37 23.54
N GLU A 79 5.42 13.18 24.84
CA GLU A 79 4.29 12.71 25.65
C GLU A 79 3.18 13.77 25.74
N GLY A 80 1.92 13.33 25.85
CA GLY A 80 0.77 14.21 26.05
C GLY A 80 0.30 15.00 24.82
N CYS A 81 0.94 14.82 23.66
CA CYS A 81 0.51 15.43 22.40
C CYS A 81 -0.35 14.47 21.56
N LYS A 82 -1.29 15.03 20.78
CA LYS A 82 -2.05 14.26 19.79
C LYS A 82 -1.28 14.24 18.47
N TYR A 83 -0.99 13.05 17.97
CA TYR A 83 -0.35 12.89 16.67
C TYR A 83 -1.28 12.26 15.65
N GLU A 84 -1.18 12.72 14.41
CA GLU A 84 -1.95 12.21 13.28
C GLU A 84 -1.02 12.06 12.07
N TYR A 85 -1.33 11.13 11.17
CA TYR A 85 -0.67 11.03 9.88
C TYR A 85 -1.68 11.14 8.74
N GLN A 86 -1.20 11.53 7.56
CA GLN A 86 -2.00 11.59 6.36
C GLN A 86 -1.17 11.19 5.15
N VAL A 87 -1.70 10.27 4.35
CA VAL A 87 -1.20 10.03 3.00
C VAL A 87 -1.98 10.93 2.05
N GLU A 88 -1.32 11.55 1.09
CA GLU A 88 -1.96 12.43 0.11
C GLU A 88 -3.16 11.76 -0.59
N GLY A 89 -4.30 12.46 -0.59
CA GLY A 89 -5.56 11.93 -1.11
C GLY A 89 -6.31 10.98 -0.15
N CYS A 90 -5.85 10.81 1.08
CA CYS A 90 -6.53 10.04 2.13
C CYS A 90 -6.89 10.91 3.33
N ASP A 91 -7.82 10.41 4.15
CA ASP A 91 -8.18 11.04 5.42
C ASP A 91 -7.04 10.96 6.44
N LYS A 92 -6.99 11.96 7.33
CA LYS A 92 -6.10 11.94 8.48
C LYS A 92 -6.46 10.79 9.42
N LYS A 93 -5.45 10.14 9.98
CA LYS A 93 -5.61 9.07 10.96
C LYS A 93 -4.77 9.36 12.19
N GLU A 94 -5.33 9.06 13.35
CA GLU A 94 -4.63 9.22 14.62
C GLU A 94 -3.52 8.17 14.78
N ILE A 95 -2.36 8.59 15.29
CA ILE A 95 -1.30 7.69 15.75
C ILE A 95 -1.64 7.33 17.20
N PRO A 96 -1.87 6.04 17.52
CA PRO A 96 -2.24 5.64 18.87
C PRO A 96 -1.21 6.08 19.91
N CYS A 97 -1.67 6.73 20.99
CA CYS A 97 -0.78 7.23 22.04
C CYS A 97 0.08 6.13 22.68
N GLY A 98 -0.42 4.89 22.75
CA GLY A 98 0.34 3.74 23.26
C GLY A 98 1.52 3.31 22.40
N MET A 99 1.67 3.86 21.19
CA MET A 99 2.83 3.64 20.34
C MET A 99 3.94 4.68 20.54
N ILE A 100 3.61 5.81 21.19
CA ILE A 100 4.55 6.90 21.41
C ILE A 100 5.42 6.56 22.62
N CYS A 101 6.73 6.55 22.40
CA CYS A 101 7.74 6.38 23.42
C CYS A 101 8.77 7.48 23.17
N ALA A 102 8.54 8.65 23.76
CA ALA A 102 9.34 9.84 23.51
C ALA A 102 10.85 9.52 23.70
N PRO A 103 11.73 9.97 22.79
CA PRO A 103 11.49 10.98 21.76
C PRO A 103 10.88 10.46 20.43
N GLY A 104 10.49 9.19 20.33
CA GLY A 104 10.01 8.57 19.10
C GLY A 104 8.80 7.67 19.29
N THR A 105 8.78 6.55 18.58
CA THR A 105 7.76 5.51 18.68
C THR A 105 8.38 4.14 18.92
N LEU A 106 7.57 3.21 19.42
CA LEU A 106 7.88 1.79 19.30
C LEU A 106 7.96 1.40 17.81
N ALA A 107 8.71 0.35 17.52
CA ALA A 107 8.65 -0.30 16.21
C ALA A 107 7.23 -0.82 15.99
N PHE A 108 6.71 -0.64 14.77
CA PHE A 108 5.34 -0.98 14.44
C PHE A 108 5.23 -1.83 13.19
N GLU A 109 4.20 -2.67 13.17
CA GLU A 109 3.82 -3.51 12.05
C GLU A 109 2.30 -3.55 11.96
N PHE A 110 1.77 -3.30 10.76
CA PHE A 110 0.35 -3.50 10.47
C PHE A 110 0.12 -3.79 8.98
N TYR A 111 -1.08 -4.27 8.67
CA TYR A 111 -1.48 -4.65 7.31
C TYR A 111 -2.55 -3.68 6.81
N VAL A 112 -2.40 -3.23 5.57
CA VAL A 112 -3.37 -2.35 4.92
C VAL A 112 -3.83 -2.96 3.61
N LYS A 113 -5.12 -2.78 3.31
CA LYS A 113 -5.66 -3.09 2.00
C LYS A 113 -5.37 -1.91 1.06
N ALA A 114 -4.33 -2.04 0.25
CA ALA A 114 -3.88 -1.01 -0.68
C ALA A 114 -3.12 -1.64 -1.84
N LYS A 115 -3.13 -0.96 -2.99
CA LYS A 115 -2.26 -1.31 -4.11
C LYS A 115 -1.09 -0.33 -4.13
N LEU A 116 0.07 -0.74 -3.64
CA LEU A 116 1.19 0.16 -3.33
C LEU A 116 1.61 1.08 -4.49
N HIS A 117 1.60 0.56 -5.72
CA HIS A 117 1.99 1.32 -6.90
C HIS A 117 1.15 2.60 -7.15
N GLU A 118 -0.09 2.71 -6.63
CA GLU A 118 -0.92 3.92 -6.75
C GLU A 118 -0.47 5.04 -5.81
N TYR A 119 0.42 4.72 -4.87
CA TYR A 119 0.88 5.62 -3.81
C TYR A 119 2.34 6.07 -3.99
N PHE A 120 3.09 5.50 -4.92
CA PHE A 120 4.43 6.02 -5.22
C PHE A 120 4.36 7.48 -5.68
N GLY A 121 5.27 8.30 -5.17
CA GLY A 121 5.30 9.74 -5.43
C GLY A 121 4.32 10.57 -4.59
N ARG A 122 3.44 9.93 -3.79
CA ARG A 122 2.56 10.65 -2.87
C ARG A 122 3.30 11.03 -1.60
N HIS A 123 2.88 12.13 -1.00
CA HIS A 123 3.44 12.59 0.26
C HIS A 123 2.72 12.00 1.47
N VAL A 124 3.50 11.70 2.52
CA VAL A 124 3.02 11.36 3.85
C VAL A 124 3.38 12.49 4.80
N LYS A 125 2.36 13.02 5.47
CA LYS A 125 2.46 14.12 6.43
C LYS A 125 2.21 13.63 7.84
N ILE A 126 2.96 14.15 8.80
CA ILE A 126 2.77 13.93 10.23
C ILE A 126 2.37 15.25 10.86
N TYR A 127 1.36 15.20 11.72
CA TYR A 127 0.79 16.34 12.41
C TYR A 127 0.92 16.15 13.92
N GLU A 128 1.24 17.24 14.62
CA GLU A 128 1.16 17.36 16.08
C GLU A 128 0.12 18.42 16.40
N ASN A 129 -0.91 18.06 17.16
CA ASN A 129 -2.02 18.96 17.55
C ASN A 129 -2.62 19.73 16.35
N GLY A 130 -2.71 19.06 15.19
CA GLY A 130 -3.24 19.60 13.94
C GLY A 130 -2.23 20.38 13.08
N LYS A 131 -1.04 20.71 13.57
CA LYS A 131 0.02 21.39 12.80
C LYS A 131 0.90 20.35 12.11
N CYS A 132 1.16 20.52 10.82
CA CYS A 132 2.10 19.66 10.08
C CYS A 132 3.52 19.89 10.61
N ILE A 133 4.21 18.82 10.98
CA ILE A 133 5.58 18.85 11.53
C ILE A 133 6.59 18.10 10.66
N ALA A 134 6.13 17.21 9.79
CA ALA A 134 7.01 16.50 8.87
C ALA A 134 6.26 16.07 7.60
N GLU A 135 6.99 15.97 6.50
CA GLU A 135 6.50 15.55 5.20
C GLU A 135 7.59 14.76 4.47
N ALA A 136 7.24 13.60 3.90
CA ALA A 136 8.15 12.77 3.13
C ALA A 136 7.42 12.07 1.97
N CYS A 137 8.15 11.72 0.92
CA CYS A 137 7.61 11.02 -0.25
C CYS A 137 7.64 9.50 -0.05
N ILE A 138 6.68 8.79 -0.65
CA ILE A 138 6.71 7.34 -0.80
C ILE A 138 7.55 7.01 -2.03
N ASP A 139 8.80 6.63 -1.81
CA ASP A 139 9.74 6.27 -2.86
C ASP A 139 9.68 4.77 -3.17
N LYS A 140 9.78 4.43 -4.45
CA LYS A 140 9.92 3.04 -4.88
C LYS A 140 11.37 2.59 -4.68
N VAL A 141 11.55 1.43 -4.06
CA VAL A 141 12.85 0.76 -3.86
C VAL A 141 13.11 -0.26 -4.96
#